data_AF-A0A350J0U0-F1
#
_entry.id   AF-A0A350J0U0-F1
#
_cell.length_a   1.000
_cell.length_b   1.000
_cell.length_c   1.000
_cell.angle_alpha   90.00
_cell.angle_beta   90.00
_cell.angle_gamma   90.00
#
_symmetry.space_group_name_H-M   'P 1'
#
loop_
_entity.id
_entity.type
_entity.pdbx_description
1 polymer ?
#
loop_
_entity_poly.entity_id
_entity_poly.type
_entity_poly.pdbx_seq_one_letter_code
_entity_poly.pdbx_strand_id
1 'polypeptide(L)'
;MKLASLIASVALIASSNINAASNRDYIEIVGSSTVYPFAIAVAERFGKGTKFKTPKIESTGSGGGMKLFCNGVGVAHPDVTNSSRRIKKKEFESCQKNGVTDIIEVLIGYDGIAFANSKKTAQMSLT
;
A
#
# COMPACT_ATOMS: atom_id res chain seq x y z
N MET A 1 45.11 38.23 -10.86
CA MET A 1 44.76 37.45 -9.66
C MET A 1 43.33 37.64 -9.13
N LYS A 2 42.50 38.57 -9.62
CA LYS A 2 41.11 38.73 -9.12
C LYS A 2 40.02 38.00 -9.92
N LEU A 3 40.28 37.53 -11.14
CA LEU A 3 39.31 36.77 -11.93
C LEU A 3 39.31 35.25 -11.64
N ALA A 4 40.43 34.69 -11.19
CA ALA A 4 40.54 33.25 -10.90
C ALA A 4 39.75 32.85 -9.63
N SER A 5 39.58 33.78 -8.68
CA SER A 5 38.87 33.52 -7.42
C SER A 5 37.35 33.63 -7.52
N LEU A 6 36.79 34.12 -8.64
CA LEU A 6 35.34 34.26 -8.81
C LEU A 6 34.69 33.01 -9.44
N ILE A 7 35.46 32.21 -10.18
CA ILE A 7 34.97 31.01 -10.87
C ILE A 7 34.92 29.79 -9.92
N ALA A 8 35.79 29.77 -8.90
CA ALA A 8 35.83 28.69 -7.91
C ALA A 8 34.61 28.69 -6.96
N SER A 9 33.91 29.81 -6.81
CA SER A 9 32.80 29.96 -5.87
C SER A 9 31.44 29.52 -6.44
N VAL A 10 31.32 29.40 -7.77
CA VAL A 10 30.06 29.00 -8.45
C VAL A 10 29.97 27.48 -8.64
N ALA A 11 31.10 26.76 -8.59
CA ALA A 11 31.14 25.31 -8.73
C ALA A 11 30.66 24.53 -7.48
N LEU A 12 30.50 25.20 -6.32
CA LEU A 12 30.15 24.55 -5.06
C LEU A 12 28.64 24.43 -4.77
N ILE A 13 27.78 25.03 -5.60
CA ILE A 13 26.32 25.07 -5.35
C ILE A 13 25.57 23.96 -6.11
N ALA A 14 26.23 23.18 -6.97
CA ALA A 14 25.58 22.16 -7.79
C ALA A 14 25.41 20.76 -7.13
N SER A 15 25.82 20.57 -5.87
CA SER A 15 26.08 19.23 -5.32
C SER A 15 25.27 18.89 -4.05
N SER A 16 24.01 19.31 -3.93
CA SER A 16 23.22 18.94 -2.74
C SER A 16 21.72 18.76 -3.00
N ASN A 17 21.34 18.10 -4.10
CA ASN A 17 19.97 17.58 -4.25
C ASN A 17 19.95 16.19 -4.88
N ILE A 18 20.92 15.34 -4.50
CA ILE A 18 20.73 13.89 -4.65
C ILE A 18 19.75 13.50 -3.55
N ASN A 19 18.45 13.66 -3.82
CA ASN A 19 17.45 12.87 -3.15
C ASN A 19 17.83 11.42 -3.45
N ALA A 20 18.54 10.79 -2.52
CA ALA A 20 18.67 9.35 -2.47
C ALA A 20 17.25 8.82 -2.25
N ALA A 21 16.50 8.68 -3.35
CA ALA A 21 15.32 7.86 -3.39
C ALA A 21 15.81 6.47 -2.99
N SER A 22 15.68 6.16 -1.70
CA SER A 22 15.97 4.85 -1.17
C SER A 22 15.15 3.88 -2.00
N ASN A 23 15.83 3.08 -2.81
CA ASN A 23 15.17 2.14 -3.70
C ASN A 23 14.53 1.08 -2.81
N ARG A 24 13.24 1.28 -2.50
CA ARG A 24 12.46 0.35 -1.68
C ARG A 24 12.52 -1.01 -2.35
N ASP A 25 13.16 -1.97 -1.70
CA ASP A 25 13.47 -3.30 -2.24
C ASP A 25 12.59 -4.41 -1.64
N TYR A 26 11.42 -4.02 -1.13
CA TYR A 26 10.37 -4.88 -0.63
C TYR A 26 9.02 -4.40 -1.17
N ILE A 27 8.04 -5.29 -1.27
CA ILE A 27 6.67 -4.95 -1.66
C ILE A 27 5.94 -4.34 -0.46
N GLU A 28 5.23 -3.23 -0.65
CA GLU A 28 4.40 -2.59 0.37
C GLU A 28 2.91 -2.79 0.07
N ILE A 29 2.19 -3.29 1.06
CA ILE A 29 0.78 -3.67 0.96
C ILE A 29 -0.01 -2.99 2.08
N VAL A 30 -1.14 -2.38 1.73
CA VAL A 30 -2.06 -1.76 2.70
C VAL A 30 -3.48 -2.31 2.52
N GLY A 31 -4.38 -2.10 3.47
CA GLY A 31 -5.80 -2.39 3.23
C GLY A 31 -6.58 -3.00 4.38
N SER A 32 -7.58 -3.80 4.02
CA SER A 32 -8.58 -4.42 4.91
C SER A 32 -7.96 -5.18 6.09
N SER A 33 -8.48 -4.89 7.28
CA SER A 33 -8.19 -5.65 8.51
C SER A 33 -8.72 -7.09 8.45
N THR A 34 -9.75 -7.37 7.65
CA THR A 34 -10.29 -8.73 7.50
C THR A 34 -9.41 -9.61 6.61
N VAL A 35 -8.67 -9.01 5.67
CA VAL A 35 -7.76 -9.72 4.75
C VAL A 35 -6.34 -9.80 5.32
N TYR A 36 -5.99 -8.87 6.21
CA TYR A 36 -4.69 -8.77 6.87
C TYR A 36 -4.10 -10.11 7.36
N PRO A 37 -4.80 -10.94 8.17
CA PRO A 37 -4.20 -12.17 8.69
C PRO A 37 -3.82 -13.17 7.58
N PHE A 38 -4.61 -13.23 6.50
CA PHE A 38 -4.30 -14.07 5.35
C PHE A 38 -3.11 -13.52 4.55
N ALA A 39 -3.11 -12.21 4.31
CA ALA A 39 -2.03 -11.54 3.58
C ALA A 39 -0.67 -11.71 4.29
N ILE A 40 -0.63 -11.56 5.62
CA ILE A 40 0.58 -11.77 6.43
C ILE A 40 1.11 -13.19 6.26
N ALA A 41 0.23 -14.19 6.37
CA ALA A 41 0.61 -15.59 6.25
C ALA A 41 1.16 -15.93 4.84
N VAL A 42 0.69 -15.23 3.79
CA VAL A 42 1.23 -15.36 2.43
C VAL A 42 2.58 -14.64 2.30
N ALA A 43 2.70 -13.42 2.82
CA ALA A 43 3.94 -12.65 2.78
C ALA A 43 5.09 -13.38 3.49
N GLU A 44 4.84 -13.95 4.67
CA GLU A 44 5.83 -14.73 5.40
C GLU A 44 6.30 -15.96 4.60
N ARG A 45 5.36 -16.68 3.98
CA ARG A 45 5.69 -17.84 3.12
C ARG A 45 6.50 -17.41 1.91
N PHE A 46 6.14 -16.28 1.28
CA PHE A 46 6.86 -15.71 0.15
C PHE A 46 8.30 -15.33 0.54
N GLY A 47 8.49 -14.63 1.67
CA GLY A 47 9.82 -14.25 2.14
C GLY A 47 10.70 -15.43 2.56
N LYS A 48 10.10 -16.49 3.13
CA LYS A 48 10.83 -17.72 3.48
C LYS A 48 11.14 -18.61 2.27
N GLY A 49 10.27 -18.60 1.26
CA GLY A 49 10.32 -19.50 0.11
C GLY A 49 11.00 -18.93 -1.14
N THR A 50 11.38 -17.65 -1.12
CA THR A 50 11.98 -16.99 -2.29
C THR A 50 13.23 -16.21 -1.89
N LYS A 51 13.97 -15.70 -2.88
CA LYS A 51 15.11 -14.80 -2.68
C LYS A 51 14.72 -13.35 -2.38
N PHE A 52 13.42 -13.03 -2.43
CA PHE A 52 12.91 -11.67 -2.28
C PHE A 52 12.62 -11.37 -0.81
N LYS A 53 12.69 -10.08 -0.43
CA LYS A 53 12.32 -9.65 0.93
C LYS A 53 10.84 -9.91 1.20
N THR A 54 10.52 -10.25 2.44
CA THR A 54 9.15 -10.37 2.94
C THR A 54 8.40 -9.05 2.69
N PRO A 55 7.23 -9.07 2.02
CA PRO A 55 6.39 -7.90 1.86
C PRO A 55 6.00 -7.29 3.20
N LYS A 56 6.03 -5.96 3.27
CA LYS A 56 5.54 -5.19 4.41
C LYS A 56 4.02 -5.02 4.24
N ILE A 57 3.24 -5.42 5.24
CA ILE A 57 1.79 -5.30 5.21
C ILE A 57 1.31 -4.47 6.39
N GLU A 58 0.45 -3.48 6.12
CA GLU A 58 -0.18 -2.66 7.15
C GLU A 58 -1.71 -2.75 7.07
N SER A 59 -2.36 -2.95 8.23
CA SER A 59 -3.83 -2.94 8.32
C SER A 59 -4.34 -1.52 8.48
N THR A 60 -4.97 -0.98 7.42
CA THR A 60 -5.46 0.40 7.35
C THR A 60 -6.98 0.48 7.08
N GLY A 61 -7.66 -0.66 6.96
CA GLY A 61 -9.03 -0.78 6.45
C GLY A 61 -9.12 -0.59 4.93
N SER A 62 -10.14 -1.15 4.28
CA SER A 62 -10.28 -1.11 2.81
C SER A 62 -10.32 0.31 2.25
N GLY A 63 -11.02 1.24 2.92
CA GLY A 63 -11.09 2.64 2.49
C GLY A 63 -9.79 3.40 2.73
N GLY A 64 -9.13 3.18 3.87
CA GLY A 64 -7.84 3.81 4.18
C GLY A 64 -6.73 3.32 3.26
N GLY A 65 -6.68 2.01 3.01
CA GLY A 65 -5.71 1.41 2.08
C GLY A 65 -5.90 1.90 0.66
N MET A 66 -7.14 1.96 0.18
CA MET A 66 -7.43 2.51 -1.15
C MET A 66 -7.03 3.98 -1.27
N LYS A 67 -7.20 4.79 -0.21
CA LYS A 67 -6.74 6.18 -0.20
C LYS A 67 -5.21 6.25 -0.32
N LEU A 68 -4.48 5.44 0.44
CA LEU A 68 -3.01 5.41 0.39
C LEU A 68 -2.49 4.92 -0.97
N PHE A 69 -3.07 3.85 -1.50
CA PHE A 69 -2.75 3.28 -2.81
C PHE A 69 -3.05 4.26 -3.95
N CYS A 70 -4.23 4.89 -3.95
CA CYS A 70 -4.59 5.86 -4.98
C CYS A 70 -3.86 7.20 -4.87
N ASN A 71 -2.90 7.40 -3.95
CA ASN A 71 -2.19 8.67 -3.83
C ASN A 71 -1.07 8.86 -4.89
N GLY A 72 -0.68 7.80 -5.60
CA GLY A 72 0.33 7.89 -6.66
C GLY A 72 1.01 6.56 -6.94
N VAL A 73 2.03 6.61 -7.80
CA VAL A 73 2.87 5.46 -8.18
C VAL A 73 4.33 5.70 -7.78
N GLY A 74 5.07 4.62 -7.53
CA GLY A 74 6.50 4.67 -7.18
C GLY A 74 6.79 4.33 -5.72
N VAL A 75 8.05 4.41 -5.34
CA VAL A 75 8.56 3.86 -4.06
C VAL A 75 7.95 4.46 -2.79
N ALA A 76 7.35 5.65 -2.89
CA ALA A 76 6.68 6.35 -1.79
C ALA A 76 5.20 5.93 -1.58
N HIS A 77 4.67 5.09 -2.48
CA HIS A 77 3.28 4.65 -2.45
C HIS A 77 3.20 3.11 -2.32
N PRO A 78 2.13 2.57 -1.73
CA PRO A 78 1.91 1.12 -1.67
C PRO A 78 1.77 0.51 -3.07
N ASP A 79 2.31 -0.70 -3.26
CA ASP A 79 2.21 -1.43 -4.53
C ASP A 79 0.89 -2.19 -4.67
N VAL A 80 0.32 -2.61 -3.54
CA VAL A 80 -0.90 -3.41 -3.49
C VAL A 80 -1.83 -2.86 -2.43
N THR A 81 -3.12 -2.78 -2.74
CA THR A 81 -4.15 -2.64 -1.71
C THR A 81 -5.06 -3.85 -1.68
N ASN A 82 -5.13 -4.52 -0.52
CA ASN A 82 -6.12 -5.56 -0.30
C ASN A 82 -7.44 -4.93 0.19
N SER A 83 -8.56 -5.58 -0.13
CA SER A 83 -9.88 -5.05 0.18
C SER A 83 -10.88 -6.17 0.38
N SER A 84 -11.76 -6.02 1.36
CA SER A 84 -12.91 -6.91 1.62
C SER A 84 -14.12 -6.62 0.72
N ARG A 85 -13.98 -5.73 -0.25
CA ARG A 85 -15.04 -5.30 -1.17
C ARG A 85 -14.44 -4.80 -2.49
N ARG A 86 -15.29 -4.70 -3.52
CA ARG A 86 -14.96 -4.03 -4.77
C ARG A 86 -14.53 -2.56 -4.55
N ILE A 87 -13.65 -2.09 -5.42
CA ILE A 87 -13.30 -0.67 -5.54
C ILE A 87 -14.55 0.15 -5.89
N LYS A 88 -14.71 1.31 -5.25
CA LYS A 88 -15.81 2.23 -5.58
C LYS A 88 -15.42 3.10 -6.77
N LYS A 89 -16.42 3.53 -7.55
CA LYS A 89 -16.21 4.47 -8.67
C LYS A 89 -15.40 5.71 -8.26
N LYS A 90 -15.73 6.34 -7.12
CA LYS A 90 -14.98 7.50 -6.60
C LYS A 90 -13.53 7.20 -6.22
N GLU A 91 -13.24 5.99 -5.77
CA GLU A 91 -11.88 5.56 -5.42
C GLU A 91 -11.07 5.35 -6.69
N PHE A 92 -11.67 4.67 -7.68
CA PHE A 92 -11.08 4.50 -9.00
C PHE A 92 -10.79 5.85 -9.66
N GLU A 93 -11.75 6.78 -9.69
CA GLU A 93 -11.53 8.14 -10.23
C GLU A 93 -10.40 8.88 -9.50
N SER A 94 -10.26 8.71 -8.19
CA SER A 94 -9.14 9.29 -7.42
C SER A 94 -7.80 8.70 -7.85
N CYS A 95 -7.74 7.38 -8.02
CA CYS A 95 -6.54 6.70 -8.54
C CYS A 95 -6.15 7.23 -9.92
N GLN A 96 -7.11 7.32 -10.86
CA GLN A 96 -6.84 7.82 -12.22
C GLN A 96 -6.31 9.26 -12.21
N LYS A 97 -6.89 10.14 -11.38
CA LYS A 97 -6.44 11.53 -11.23
C LYS A 97 -5.00 11.64 -10.72
N ASN A 98 -4.56 10.67 -9.92
CA ASN A 98 -3.24 10.64 -9.30
C ASN A 98 -2.24 9.77 -10.08
N GLY A 99 -2.56 9.39 -11.32
CA GLY A 99 -1.65 8.64 -12.20
C GLY A 99 -1.58 7.13 -11.93
N VAL A 100 -2.46 6.61 -11.06
CA VAL A 100 -2.61 5.16 -10.83
C VAL A 100 -3.60 4.63 -11.88
N THR A 101 -3.15 4.50 -13.12
CA THR A 101 -4.00 4.17 -14.27
C THR A 101 -4.18 2.67 -14.47
N ASP A 102 -3.11 1.90 -14.33
CA ASP A 102 -3.07 0.47 -14.65
C ASP A 102 -3.38 -0.41 -13.44
N ILE A 103 -4.61 -0.32 -12.94
CA ILE A 103 -5.07 -1.09 -11.78
C ILE A 103 -5.55 -2.46 -12.23
N ILE A 104 -5.02 -3.51 -11.60
CA ILE A 104 -5.48 -4.89 -11.79
C ILE A 104 -6.24 -5.35 -10.55
N GLU A 105 -7.49 -5.76 -10.72
CA GLU A 105 -8.26 -6.40 -9.66
C GLU A 105 -8.06 -7.92 -9.70
N VAL A 106 -7.68 -8.49 -8.54
CA VAL A 106 -7.54 -9.94 -8.37
C VAL A 106 -8.52 -10.41 -7.30
N LEU A 107 -9.47 -11.26 -7.67
CA LEU A 107 -10.40 -11.88 -6.73
C LEU A 107 -9.72 -13.06 -6.02
N ILE A 108 -9.53 -12.93 -4.70
CA ILE A 108 -8.91 -13.98 -3.88
C ILE A 108 -9.94 -14.93 -3.26
N GLY A 109 -11.16 -14.45 -3.01
CA GLY A 109 -12.22 -15.26 -2.42
C GLY A 109 -13.45 -14.46 -2.02
N TYR A 110 -14.39 -15.15 -1.38
CA TYR A 110 -15.62 -14.59 -0.83
C TYR A 110 -15.61 -14.70 0.68
N ASP A 111 -16.12 -13.67 1.36
CA ASP A 111 -16.20 -13.62 2.82
C ASP A 111 -17.54 -14.18 3.32
N GLY A 112 -17.51 -14.83 4.47
CA GLY A 112 -18.70 -15.35 5.16
C GLY A 112 -18.99 -14.51 6.40
N ILE A 113 -20.21 -13.98 6.50
CA ILE A 113 -20.64 -13.25 7.70
C ILE A 113 -21.28 -14.24 8.68
N ALA A 114 -20.67 -14.38 9.85
CA ALA A 114 -21.20 -15.19 10.95
C ALA A 114 -21.96 -14.31 11.95
N PHE A 115 -23.17 -14.73 12.32
CA PHE A 115 -23.92 -14.14 13.42
C PHE A 115 -23.68 -14.95 14.69
N ALA A 116 -23.21 -14.29 15.74
CA ALA A 116 -23.02 -14.90 17.04
C ALA A 116 -23.98 -14.26 18.06
N ASN A 117 -24.72 -15.10 18.79
CA ASN A 117 -25.59 -14.69 19.88
C ASN A 117 -25.04 -15.23 21.20
N SER A 118 -25.13 -14.43 22.26
CA SER A 118 -24.68 -14.83 23.59
C SER A 118 -25.61 -15.88 24.19
N LYS A 119 -25.04 -16.94 24.79
CA LYS A 119 -25.82 -17.95 25.53
C LYS A 119 -26.57 -17.39 26.75
N LYS A 120 -26.21 -16.19 27.21
CA LYS A 120 -26.86 -15.51 28.35
C LYS A 120 -28.09 -14.70 27.96
N THR A 121 -28.39 -14.58 26.67
CA THR A 121 -29.48 -13.75 26.16
C THR A 121 -30.53 -14.60 25.46
N ALA A 122 -31.72 -14.03 25.24
CA ALA A 122 -32.70 -14.65 24.37
C ALA A 122 -32.08 -14.89 22.98
N GLN A 123 -32.38 -16.05 22.40
CA GLN A 123 -31.89 -16.43 21.09
C GLN A 123 -32.42 -15.44 20.05
N MET A 124 -31.51 -14.92 19.22
CA MET A 124 -31.84 -14.02 18.12
C MET A 124 -32.64 -14.79 17.06
N SER A 125 -33.85 -14.31 16.74
CA SER A 125 -34.57 -14.74 15.53
C SER A 125 -34.03 -13.98 14.33
N LEU A 126 -33.63 -14.70 13.29
CA LEU A 126 -33.15 -14.13 12.03
C LEU A 126 -34.25 -14.10 10.95
N THR A 127 -35.47 -14.48 11.34
CA THR A 127 -36.68 -14.54 10.51
C THR A 127 -37.84 -13.91 11.25
#